data_AF-A0AAV5TXZ6-F1
#
_entry.id   AF-A0AAV5TXZ6-F1
#
_cell.length_a   1.000
_cell.length_b   1.000
_cell.length_c   1.000
_cell.angle_alpha   90.00
_cell.angle_beta   90.00
_cell.angle_gamma   90.00
#
_symmetry.space_group_name_H-M   'P 1'
#
loop_
_entity.id
_entity.type
_entity.pdbx_description
1 polymer ?
#
loop_
_entity_poly.entity_id
_entity_poly.type
_entity_poly.pdbx_seq_one_letter_code
_entity_poly.pdbx_strand_id
1 'polypeptide(L)'
;REFPVIENLCVPVMIYHLLSIFLLLGSVVESRVAFEYSEVLQATDLGLGNRAPFKCENGCQVYTDASTPRMFITEYNEKTKAYEVIDTFSNVVAPNAESCSPYNLEASKNYFIENRGDIGFKKQSFVFYAVDNNAPDIDTTVLILSDKKTMTMRMNMNKLTTIRSNIDAVTYTNYEGSSLSAGPRIYATGFDAVDQCHPLYTSRTLESVSASNITVFSPISTIDFGIHAYHQFTVAANSEGTIVKSVNSSFVYSSAGYVGCENIKDQSYTSSSNNIVQDQFSFEAISLEVNADLFLQTPADALNITVNGDKVILFGFTSKNIVYHGASNALTTFDVDIRWTGKSANANFAVQFDFSLANATTSPVSSF
;
A
#
# COMPACT_ATOMS: atom_id res chain seq x y z
N ARG A 1 26.01 42.82 53.29
CA ARG A 1 25.80 42.24 51.94
C ARG A 1 24.84 41.09 52.13
N GLU A 2 23.55 41.40 52.08
CA GLU A 2 22.47 40.44 52.31
C GLU A 2 21.91 40.04 50.94
N PHE A 3 21.84 38.74 50.69
CA PHE A 3 21.19 38.16 49.52
C PHE A 3 19.75 37.78 49.90
N PRO A 4 18.76 37.99 49.02
CA PRO A 4 17.40 37.58 49.30
C PRO A 4 17.25 36.07 49.11
N VAL A 5 16.55 35.46 50.07
CA VAL A 5 16.07 34.08 50.04
C VAL A 5 14.92 34.00 49.05
N ILE A 6 15.05 33.15 48.03
CA ILE A 6 13.96 32.86 47.08
C ILE A 6 13.07 31.79 47.73
N GLU A 7 11.84 32.17 48.06
CA GLU A 7 10.82 31.28 48.58
C GLU A 7 10.34 30.29 47.51
N ASN A 8 10.18 29.04 47.94
CA ASN A 8 9.73 27.91 47.14
C ASN A 8 8.32 28.13 46.57
N LEU A 9 8.22 28.28 45.25
CA LEU A 9 6.94 28.17 44.54
C LEU A 9 6.53 26.69 44.48
N CYS A 10 5.63 26.30 45.38
CA CYS A 10 5.01 24.98 45.39
C CYS A 10 3.97 24.91 44.25
N VAL A 11 4.37 24.46 43.06
CA VAL A 11 3.44 24.20 41.94
C VAL A 11 2.69 22.89 42.22
N PRO A 12 1.35 22.85 42.19
CA PRO A 12 0.60 21.64 42.50
C PRO A 12 0.79 20.57 41.42
N VAL A 13 1.26 19.39 41.84
CA VAL A 13 1.46 18.15 41.05
C VAL A 13 0.23 17.77 40.21
N MET A 14 -0.96 18.27 40.58
CA MET A 14 -2.23 18.00 39.90
C MET A 14 -2.35 18.61 38.49
N ILE A 15 -1.63 19.70 38.18
CA ILE A 15 -1.66 20.33 36.84
C ILE A 15 -0.91 19.50 35.81
N TYR A 16 0.18 18.82 36.21
CA TYR A 16 0.97 17.97 35.32
C TYR A 16 0.21 16.71 34.87
N HIS A 17 -0.66 16.14 35.73
CA HIS A 17 -1.45 14.96 35.36
C HIS A 17 -2.56 15.27 34.34
N LEU A 18 -3.24 16.42 34.47
CA LEU A 18 -4.25 16.86 33.50
C LEU A 18 -3.63 17.23 32.14
N LEU A 19 -2.45 17.87 32.14
CA LEU A 19 -1.73 18.18 30.90
C LEU A 19 -1.20 16.91 30.20
N SER A 20 -0.73 15.92 30.97
CA SER A 20 -0.31 14.62 30.41
C SER A 20 -1.47 13.81 29.83
N ILE A 21 -2.67 13.88 30.41
CA ILE A 21 -3.88 13.23 29.86
C ILE A 21 -4.33 13.92 28.56
N PHE A 22 -4.26 15.27 28.48
CA PHE A 22 -4.55 16.00 27.23
C PHE A 22 -3.52 15.74 26.12
N LEU A 23 -2.24 15.57 26.46
CA LEU A 23 -1.19 15.19 25.49
C LEU A 23 -1.29 13.72 25.05
N LEU A 24 -1.74 12.81 25.92
CA LEU A 24 -2.04 11.40 25.57
C LEU A 24 -3.30 11.23 24.71
N LEU A 25 -4.25 12.16 24.79
CA LEU A 25 -5.45 12.18 23.92
C LEU A 25 -5.16 12.77 22.53
N GLY A 26 -4.05 13.50 22.36
CA GLY A 26 -3.63 14.07 21.07
C GLY A 26 -2.72 13.17 20.24
N SER A 27 -2.33 12.00 20.75
CA SER A 27 -1.36 11.10 20.09
C SER A 27 -1.98 9.87 19.43
N VAL A 28 -3.28 9.90 19.11
CA VAL A 28 -3.86 9.00 18.10
C VAL A 28 -3.44 9.56 16.74
N VAL A 29 -2.15 9.40 16.40
CA VAL A 29 -1.66 9.58 15.03
C VAL A 29 -2.22 8.38 14.28
N GLU A 30 -3.43 8.56 13.75
CA GLU A 30 -4.16 7.58 12.97
C GLU A 30 -3.33 7.23 11.72
N SER A 31 -3.19 5.93 11.47
CA SER A 31 -2.49 5.31 10.34
C SER A 31 -3.22 5.53 9.01
N ARG A 32 -3.68 6.76 8.79
CA ARG A 32 -4.40 7.18 7.59
C ARG A 32 -3.39 7.47 6.50
N VAL A 33 -3.61 6.87 5.33
CA VAL A 33 -2.76 7.11 4.16
C VAL A 33 -3.37 8.21 3.29
N ALA A 34 -2.73 9.36 3.26
CA ALA A 34 -3.11 10.54 2.50
C ALA A 34 -1.98 10.95 1.55
N PHE A 35 -2.32 11.00 0.27
CA PHE A 35 -1.50 11.50 -0.82
C PHE A 35 -1.82 12.98 -1.08
N GLU A 36 -1.17 13.55 -2.10
CA GLU A 36 -1.42 14.95 -2.50
C GLU A 36 -2.87 15.18 -2.93
N TYR A 37 -3.44 14.26 -3.73
CA TYR A 37 -4.77 14.39 -4.30
C TYR A 37 -5.76 13.34 -3.82
N SER A 38 -5.33 12.34 -3.06
CA SER A 38 -6.20 11.26 -2.64
C SER A 38 -5.97 10.79 -1.23
N GLU A 39 -6.96 10.07 -0.72
CA GLU A 39 -7.00 9.57 0.64
C GLU A 39 -7.55 8.15 0.66
N VAL A 40 -6.89 7.28 1.41
CA VAL A 40 -7.30 5.88 1.60
C VAL A 40 -7.57 5.66 3.08
N LEU A 41 -8.82 5.32 3.39
CA LEU A 41 -9.30 5.06 4.74
C LEU A 41 -9.73 3.60 4.89
N GLN A 42 -9.50 3.04 6.07
CA GLN A 42 -9.87 1.70 6.48
C GLN A 42 -10.66 1.73 7.79
N ALA A 43 -11.17 0.58 8.21
CA ALA A 43 -12.02 0.47 9.40
C ALA A 43 -11.36 0.93 10.71
N THR A 44 -10.03 0.86 10.79
CA THR A 44 -9.22 1.37 11.90
C THR A 44 -9.26 2.89 12.01
N ASP A 45 -9.42 3.61 10.89
CA ASP A 45 -9.39 5.07 10.84
C ASP A 45 -10.65 5.74 11.40
N LEU A 46 -11.74 5.00 11.63
CA LEU A 46 -12.95 5.53 12.25
C LEU A 46 -12.77 5.99 13.72
N GLY A 47 -11.59 5.75 14.32
CA GLY A 47 -11.26 6.15 15.68
C GLY A 47 -12.26 5.63 16.73
N LEU A 48 -12.36 6.35 17.85
CA LEU A 48 -13.35 6.11 18.92
C LEU A 48 -14.72 6.72 18.60
N GLY A 49 -14.77 7.70 17.71
CA GLY A 49 -15.99 8.41 17.32
C GLY A 49 -16.81 7.69 16.24
N ASN A 50 -16.37 6.51 15.79
CA ASN A 50 -16.92 5.80 14.63
C ASN A 50 -17.00 6.68 13.37
N ARG A 51 -16.07 7.63 13.23
CA ARG A 51 -16.06 8.62 12.16
C ARG A 51 -14.64 9.01 11.79
N ALA A 52 -14.36 9.15 10.50
CA ALA A 52 -13.08 9.65 9.98
C ALA A 52 -13.33 10.78 8.97
N PRO A 53 -12.67 11.95 9.09
CA PRO A 53 -12.78 13.01 8.08
C PRO A 53 -12.04 12.63 6.79
N PHE A 54 -12.41 13.19 5.64
CA PHE A 54 -11.63 13.14 4.40
C PHE A 54 -11.77 14.45 3.59
N LYS A 55 -10.76 14.77 2.78
CA LYS A 55 -10.74 15.99 1.96
C LYS A 55 -11.40 15.77 0.61
N CYS A 56 -12.07 16.80 0.10
CA CYS A 56 -12.75 16.82 -1.20
C CYS A 56 -12.85 18.28 -1.70
N GLU A 57 -11.72 18.99 -1.69
CA GLU A 57 -11.73 20.47 -1.80
C GLU A 57 -12.24 20.98 -3.15
N ASN A 58 -12.02 20.23 -4.23
CA ASN A 58 -12.47 20.57 -5.58
C ASN A 58 -13.60 19.64 -6.07
N GLY A 59 -14.28 18.99 -5.13
CA GLY A 59 -15.06 17.80 -5.41
C GLY A 59 -14.15 16.60 -5.60
N CYS A 60 -14.71 15.40 -5.53
CA CYS A 60 -13.93 14.18 -5.56
C CYS A 60 -14.74 13.01 -6.09
N GLN A 61 -14.01 12.05 -6.63
CA GLN A 61 -14.50 10.72 -6.94
C GLN A 61 -14.25 9.82 -5.74
N VAL A 62 -15.31 9.21 -5.19
CA VAL A 62 -15.19 8.28 -4.08
C VAL A 62 -15.56 6.87 -4.47
N TYR A 63 -14.83 5.95 -3.88
CA TYR A 63 -14.98 4.52 -4.09
C TYR A 63 -14.90 3.81 -2.73
N THR A 64 -15.72 2.80 -2.53
CA THR A 64 -15.61 1.89 -1.38
C THR A 64 -15.76 0.46 -1.86
N ASP A 65 -15.28 -0.54 -1.11
CA ASP A 65 -15.43 -1.96 -1.44
C ASP A 65 -16.48 -2.66 -0.56
N ALA A 66 -16.97 -1.98 0.47
CA ALA A 66 -18.02 -2.45 1.33
C ALA A 66 -19.38 -1.96 0.83
N SER A 67 -20.30 -2.88 0.53
CA SER A 67 -21.71 -2.53 0.29
C SER A 67 -22.49 -2.71 1.58
N THR A 68 -22.75 -1.61 2.29
CA THR A 68 -23.45 -1.65 3.59
C THR A 68 -24.27 -0.39 3.85
N PRO A 69 -25.50 -0.52 4.37
CA PRO A 69 -26.35 0.62 4.70
C PRO A 69 -25.98 1.24 6.07
N ARG A 70 -24.93 0.74 6.73
CA ARG A 70 -24.50 1.19 8.06
C ARG A 70 -23.30 2.13 8.04
N MET A 71 -22.65 2.23 6.88
CA MET A 71 -21.58 3.18 6.62
C MET A 71 -22.15 4.32 5.77
N PHE A 72 -21.90 5.53 6.21
CA PHE A 72 -22.45 6.75 5.64
C PHE A 72 -21.31 7.68 5.21
N ILE A 73 -21.54 8.40 4.11
CA ILE A 73 -20.83 9.64 3.83
C ILE A 73 -21.69 10.76 4.40
N THR A 74 -21.08 11.59 5.25
CA THR A 74 -21.76 12.70 5.90
C THR A 74 -21.01 14.00 5.69
N GLU A 75 -21.73 15.11 5.70
CA GLU A 75 -21.17 16.46 5.66
C GLU A 75 -21.51 17.20 6.94
N TYR A 76 -20.52 17.85 7.55
CA TYR A 76 -20.75 18.71 8.69
C TYR A 76 -21.31 20.06 8.26
N ASN A 77 -22.57 20.33 8.62
CA ASN A 77 -23.23 21.59 8.36
C ASN A 77 -22.99 22.56 9.53
N GLU A 78 -22.18 23.60 9.27
CA GLU A 78 -21.81 24.57 10.31
C GLU A 78 -23.00 25.37 10.87
N LYS A 79 -24.10 25.51 10.11
CA LYS A 79 -25.29 26.26 10.54
C LYS A 79 -26.15 25.44 11.49
N THR A 80 -26.39 24.17 11.14
CA THR A 80 -27.22 23.26 11.96
C THR A 80 -26.40 22.57 13.05
N LYS A 81 -25.07 22.65 12.99
CA LYS A 81 -24.13 21.93 13.87
C LYS A 81 -24.36 20.41 13.84
N ALA A 82 -24.85 19.89 12.72
CA ALA A 82 -25.21 18.50 12.53
C ALA A 82 -24.41 17.85 11.38
N TYR A 83 -24.31 16.52 11.43
CA TYR A 83 -23.73 15.70 10.37
C TYR A 83 -24.85 15.17 9.49
N GLU A 84 -25.03 15.82 8.35
CA GLU A 84 -26.08 15.51 7.38
C GLU A 84 -25.62 14.34 6.51
N VAL A 85 -26.50 13.36 6.31
CA VAL A 85 -26.18 12.20 5.46
C VAL A 85 -26.25 12.63 4.01
N ILE A 86 -25.14 12.45 3.30
CA ILE A 86 -25.06 12.64 1.85
C ILE A 86 -25.48 11.34 1.17
N ASP A 87 -24.83 10.24 1.56
CA ASP A 87 -25.15 8.92 1.02
C ASP A 87 -24.71 7.76 1.93
N THR A 88 -24.98 6.54 1.50
CA THR A 88 -24.56 5.28 2.15
C THR A 88 -23.59 4.51 1.25
N PHE A 89 -22.75 3.69 1.86
CA PHE A 89 -21.82 2.84 1.10
C PHE A 89 -22.56 1.84 0.18
N SER A 90 -23.79 1.43 0.54
CA SER A 90 -24.65 0.63 -0.34
C SER A 90 -25.03 1.30 -1.66
N ASN A 91 -25.03 2.63 -1.72
CA ASN A 91 -25.34 3.39 -2.94
C ASN A 91 -24.08 3.79 -3.71
N VAL A 92 -22.94 3.92 -3.03
CA VAL A 92 -21.64 4.15 -3.67
C VAL A 92 -21.17 2.93 -4.46
N VAL A 93 -21.42 1.72 -3.94
CA VAL A 93 -20.99 0.46 -4.58
C VAL A 93 -22.17 -0.30 -5.14
N ALA A 94 -22.18 -0.51 -6.45
CA ALA A 94 -23.07 -1.51 -7.03
C ALA A 94 -22.64 -2.91 -6.56
N PRO A 95 -23.48 -3.66 -5.83
CA PRO A 95 -23.15 -5.02 -5.42
C PRO A 95 -22.90 -5.82 -6.70
N ASN A 96 -21.67 -6.30 -6.89
CA ASN A 96 -21.18 -7.09 -8.04
C ASN A 96 -20.52 -6.35 -9.22
N ALA A 97 -20.32 -5.03 -9.17
CA ALA A 97 -19.57 -4.35 -10.22
C ALA A 97 -18.05 -4.54 -10.05
N GLU A 98 -17.40 -5.21 -11.00
CA GLU A 98 -15.92 -5.36 -11.02
C GLU A 98 -15.23 -4.04 -11.41
N SER A 99 -15.94 -3.21 -12.18
CA SER A 99 -15.60 -1.81 -12.47
C SER A 99 -16.72 -0.92 -11.96
N CYS A 100 -16.42 -0.04 -11.00
CA CYS A 100 -17.41 0.89 -10.46
C CYS A 100 -17.24 2.26 -11.11
N SER A 101 -18.33 2.81 -11.63
CA SER A 101 -18.39 4.25 -11.86
C SER A 101 -18.14 4.96 -10.52
N PRO A 102 -17.32 6.01 -10.49
CA PRO A 102 -17.10 6.77 -9.27
C PRO A 102 -18.42 7.39 -8.77
N TYR A 103 -18.57 7.47 -7.46
CA TYR A 103 -19.58 8.35 -6.86
C TYR A 103 -18.96 9.75 -6.75
N ASN A 104 -19.57 10.74 -7.41
CA ASN A 104 -19.05 12.10 -7.39
C ASN A 104 -19.61 12.86 -6.19
N LEU A 105 -18.72 13.43 -5.39
CA LEU A 105 -19.05 14.38 -4.35
C LEU A 105 -18.73 15.80 -4.81
N GLU A 106 -19.59 16.73 -4.42
CA GLU A 106 -19.37 18.16 -4.61
C GLU A 106 -18.19 18.64 -3.75
N ALA A 107 -17.69 19.84 -4.05
CA ALA A 107 -16.61 20.44 -3.29
C ALA A 107 -17.01 20.71 -1.83
N SER A 108 -16.29 20.10 -0.89
CA SER A 108 -16.43 20.37 0.55
C SER A 108 -15.17 20.00 1.33
N LYS A 109 -14.94 20.72 2.43
CA LYS A 109 -13.86 20.43 3.39
C LYS A 109 -14.35 19.65 4.62
N ASN A 110 -15.63 19.34 4.67
CA ASN A 110 -16.33 18.90 5.86
C ASN A 110 -16.95 17.51 5.72
N TYR A 111 -16.39 16.67 4.84
CA TYR A 111 -16.86 15.30 4.69
C TYR A 111 -16.24 14.33 5.69
N PHE A 112 -17.05 13.34 6.05
CA PHE A 112 -16.67 12.27 6.95
C PHE A 112 -17.28 10.95 6.47
N ILE A 113 -16.55 9.86 6.66
CA ILE A 113 -17.14 8.53 6.71
C ILE A 113 -17.59 8.24 8.14
N GLU A 114 -18.79 7.69 8.32
CA GLU A 114 -19.38 7.42 9.63
C GLU A 114 -20.00 6.03 9.70
N ASN A 115 -19.70 5.27 10.75
CA ASN A 115 -20.37 4.02 11.06
C ASN A 115 -21.48 4.27 12.09
N ARG A 116 -22.74 4.11 11.68
CA ARG A 116 -23.92 4.22 12.57
C ARG A 116 -24.52 2.86 12.96
N GLY A 117 -23.77 1.77 12.75
CA GLY A 117 -24.17 0.44 13.21
C GLY A 117 -24.10 0.29 14.73
N ASP A 118 -24.78 -0.74 15.27
CA ASP A 118 -24.77 -1.01 16.72
C ASP A 118 -23.35 -1.24 17.25
N ILE A 119 -23.08 -0.75 18.47
CA ILE A 119 -21.77 -0.75 19.16
C ILE A 119 -21.15 -2.15 19.35
N GLY A 120 -21.91 -3.23 19.07
CA GLY A 120 -21.44 -4.62 19.12
C GLY A 120 -21.11 -5.25 17.76
N PHE A 121 -21.34 -4.57 16.64
CA PHE A 121 -20.95 -5.10 15.33
C PHE A 121 -19.43 -5.00 15.18
N LYS A 122 -18.80 -6.14 14.84
CA LYS A 122 -17.40 -6.18 14.38
C LYS A 122 -17.22 -5.03 13.39
N LYS A 123 -16.22 -4.16 13.61
CA LYS A 123 -15.86 -3.07 12.68
C LYS A 123 -15.88 -3.67 11.28
N GLN A 124 -16.83 -3.23 10.46
CA GLN A 124 -16.98 -3.77 9.12
C GLN A 124 -15.70 -3.43 8.35
N SER A 125 -15.03 -4.43 7.79
CA SER A 125 -13.84 -4.18 6.97
C SER A 125 -14.28 -3.44 5.72
N PHE A 126 -13.62 -2.32 5.46
CA PHE A 126 -13.77 -1.54 4.24
C PHE A 126 -12.43 -0.92 3.89
N VAL A 127 -12.29 -0.61 2.61
CA VAL A 127 -11.36 0.38 2.09
C VAL A 127 -12.22 1.47 1.48
N PHE A 128 -11.91 2.73 1.75
CA PHE A 128 -12.55 3.90 1.16
C PHE A 128 -11.47 4.74 0.51
N TYR A 129 -11.63 5.04 -0.77
CA TYR A 129 -10.67 5.81 -1.56
C TYR A 129 -11.38 7.04 -2.09
N ALA A 130 -10.89 8.22 -1.73
CA ALA A 130 -11.39 9.50 -2.23
C ALA A 130 -10.27 10.17 -3.03
N VAL A 131 -10.59 10.62 -4.25
CA VAL A 131 -9.65 11.28 -5.15
C VAL A 131 -10.21 12.63 -5.56
N ASP A 132 -9.48 13.69 -5.28
CA ASP A 132 -9.81 15.05 -5.70
C ASP A 132 -9.91 15.13 -7.23
N ASN A 133 -10.91 15.87 -7.73
CA ASN A 133 -11.16 15.98 -9.17
C ASN A 133 -10.01 16.63 -9.96
N ASN A 134 -9.06 17.28 -9.28
CA ASN A 134 -7.85 17.84 -9.90
C ASN A 134 -6.68 16.85 -9.95
N ALA A 135 -6.84 15.62 -9.49
CA ALA A 135 -5.79 14.61 -9.54
C ALA A 135 -5.32 14.33 -10.98
N PRO A 136 -4.01 14.08 -11.19
CA PRO A 136 -3.55 13.56 -12.46
C PRO A 136 -4.20 12.19 -12.73
N ASP A 137 -4.50 11.94 -14.01
CA ASP A 137 -5.10 10.68 -14.46
C ASP A 137 -6.42 10.31 -13.74
N ILE A 138 -7.24 11.30 -13.35
CA ILE A 138 -8.54 11.11 -12.66
C ILE A 138 -9.50 10.15 -13.38
N ASP A 139 -9.38 10.01 -14.71
CA ASP A 139 -10.16 9.06 -15.51
C ASP A 139 -9.64 7.61 -15.43
N THR A 140 -8.63 7.34 -14.59
CA THR A 140 -8.09 6.00 -14.36
C THR A 140 -9.17 5.06 -13.87
N THR A 141 -9.23 3.88 -14.48
CA THR A 141 -10.17 2.84 -14.05
C THR A 141 -9.79 2.33 -12.66
N VAL A 142 -10.77 2.36 -11.74
CA VAL A 142 -10.66 1.76 -10.42
C VAL A 142 -11.53 0.50 -10.36
N LEU A 143 -10.88 -0.64 -10.13
CA LEU A 143 -11.53 -1.93 -10.01
C LEU A 143 -11.62 -2.36 -8.54
N ILE A 144 -12.65 -3.17 -8.24
CA ILE A 144 -12.87 -3.68 -6.88
C ILE A 144 -12.75 -5.20 -6.89
N LEU A 145 -11.79 -5.72 -6.12
CA LEU A 145 -11.63 -7.15 -5.90
C LEU A 145 -12.36 -7.55 -4.61
N SER A 146 -13.51 -8.20 -4.78
CA SER A 146 -14.30 -8.77 -3.68
C SER A 146 -13.75 -10.13 -3.20
N ASP A 147 -14.14 -10.49 -1.98
CA ASP A 147 -13.62 -11.52 -1.08
C ASP A 147 -13.58 -12.98 -1.60
N LYS A 148 -14.01 -13.27 -2.83
CA LYS A 148 -14.00 -14.64 -3.39
C LYS A 148 -13.74 -14.75 -4.89
N LYS A 149 -13.05 -13.77 -5.49
CA LYS A 149 -12.91 -13.74 -6.95
C LYS A 149 -11.47 -13.64 -7.41
N THR A 150 -11.19 -14.46 -8.40
CA THR A 150 -10.19 -14.13 -9.42
C THR A 150 -10.89 -13.27 -10.46
N MET A 151 -10.28 -12.15 -10.83
CA MET A 151 -10.72 -11.25 -11.88
C MET A 151 -9.68 -11.24 -12.99
N THR A 152 -10.10 -11.36 -14.25
CA THR A 152 -9.21 -11.10 -15.39
C THR A 152 -9.44 -9.68 -15.86
N MET A 153 -8.47 -8.83 -15.61
CA MET A 153 -8.46 -7.46 -16.10
C MET A 153 -8.02 -7.46 -17.55
N ARG A 154 -8.84 -6.91 -18.44
CA ARG A 154 -8.47 -6.67 -19.83
C ARG A 154 -8.55 -5.19 -20.09
N MET A 155 -7.39 -4.56 -20.17
CA MET A 155 -7.26 -3.13 -20.36
C MET A 155 -6.94 -2.87 -21.82
N ASN A 156 -7.82 -2.12 -22.48
CA ASN A 156 -7.57 -1.60 -23.81
C ASN A 156 -7.23 -0.13 -23.66
N MET A 157 -6.01 0.27 -24.03
CA MET A 157 -5.59 1.69 -24.08
C MET A 157 -5.43 2.38 -22.72
N ASN A 158 -5.47 1.68 -21.58
CA ASN A 158 -5.24 2.31 -20.29
C ASN A 158 -3.78 2.15 -19.87
N LYS A 159 -3.14 3.27 -19.54
CA LYS A 159 -1.77 3.29 -18.98
C LYS A 159 -1.77 2.90 -17.50
N LEU A 160 -2.78 3.33 -16.74
CA LEU A 160 -2.93 3.05 -15.32
C LEU A 160 -4.22 2.27 -15.06
N THR A 161 -4.18 1.37 -14.07
CA THR A 161 -5.38 0.79 -13.46
C THR A 161 -5.16 0.60 -11.98
N THR A 162 -6.09 1.08 -11.16
CA THR A 162 -6.06 0.88 -9.70
C THR A 162 -7.00 -0.25 -9.31
N ILE A 163 -6.57 -1.04 -8.33
CA ILE A 163 -7.33 -2.13 -7.73
C ILE A 163 -7.46 -1.82 -6.26
N ARG A 164 -8.67 -2.03 -5.73
CA ARG A 164 -8.95 -1.92 -4.31
C ARG A 164 -9.50 -3.24 -3.78
N SER A 165 -9.09 -3.58 -2.56
CA SER A 165 -9.57 -4.78 -1.88
C SER A 165 -9.48 -4.63 -0.37
N ASN A 166 -10.49 -5.12 0.36
CA ASN A 166 -10.49 -5.21 1.81
C ASN A 166 -9.79 -6.48 2.33
N ILE A 167 -9.14 -7.21 1.43
CA ILE A 167 -8.36 -8.41 1.69
C ILE A 167 -6.92 -7.98 1.94
N ASP A 168 -6.21 -8.69 2.82
CA ASP A 168 -4.85 -8.31 3.22
C ASP A 168 -3.84 -8.30 2.06
N ALA A 169 -4.04 -9.16 1.06
CA ALA A 169 -3.19 -9.21 -0.12
C ALA A 169 -3.93 -9.63 -1.39
N VAL A 170 -3.39 -9.20 -2.53
CA VAL A 170 -3.82 -9.57 -3.88
C VAL A 170 -2.64 -10.12 -4.66
N THR A 171 -2.87 -11.11 -5.53
CA THR A 171 -1.83 -11.69 -6.39
C THR A 171 -2.14 -11.42 -7.85
N TYR A 172 -1.15 -10.89 -8.57
CA TYR A 172 -1.16 -10.66 -10.01
C TYR A 172 -0.43 -11.80 -10.73
N THR A 173 -1.09 -12.37 -11.74
CA THR A 173 -0.56 -13.49 -12.54
C THR A 173 -0.97 -13.35 -14.01
N ASN A 174 -0.42 -14.21 -14.87
CA ASN A 174 -0.83 -14.36 -16.27
C ASN A 174 -0.83 -13.04 -17.05
N TYR A 175 0.26 -12.26 -16.93
CA TYR A 175 0.37 -11.04 -17.73
C TYR A 175 0.42 -11.37 -19.22
N GLU A 176 -0.38 -10.66 -20.01
CA GLU A 176 -0.28 -10.63 -21.46
C GLU A 176 -0.31 -9.17 -21.92
N GLY A 177 0.56 -8.80 -22.86
CA GLY A 177 0.57 -7.45 -23.42
C GLY A 177 1.54 -7.32 -24.58
N SER A 178 1.35 -6.27 -25.38
CA SER A 178 2.26 -5.97 -26.50
C SER A 178 3.58 -5.36 -26.01
N SER A 179 4.67 -5.68 -26.73
CA SER A 179 6.08 -5.23 -26.56
C SER A 179 6.33 -4.11 -25.54
N LEU A 180 7.21 -4.39 -24.57
CA LEU A 180 7.60 -3.46 -23.52
C LEU A 180 8.75 -2.57 -24.00
N SER A 181 8.50 -1.26 -24.19
CA SER A 181 9.59 -0.28 -24.04
C SER A 181 9.93 -0.07 -22.56
N ALA A 182 8.93 -0.21 -21.69
CA ALA A 182 9.03 -0.35 -20.25
C ALA A 182 7.95 -1.36 -19.81
N GLY A 183 8.31 -2.36 -19.01
CA GLY A 183 7.35 -3.35 -18.53
C GLY A 183 6.38 -2.80 -17.49
N PRO A 184 5.29 -3.53 -17.14
CA PRO A 184 4.40 -3.10 -16.06
C PRO A 184 5.18 -2.92 -14.75
N ARG A 185 4.77 -1.87 -14.02
CA ARG A 185 5.17 -1.55 -12.65
C ARG A 185 3.95 -1.65 -11.75
N ILE A 186 4.10 -2.18 -10.54
CA ILE A 186 3.00 -2.30 -9.58
C ILE A 186 3.36 -1.53 -8.32
N TYR A 187 2.46 -0.67 -7.86
CA TYR A 187 2.60 0.19 -6.70
C TYR A 187 1.57 -0.19 -5.62
N ALA A 188 1.89 0.05 -4.36
CA ALA A 188 0.96 -0.07 -3.24
C ALA A 188 0.20 1.24 -2.98
N THR A 189 -0.24 1.93 -4.03
CA THR A 189 -0.86 3.25 -3.91
C THR A 189 -2.01 3.42 -4.91
N GLY A 190 -2.75 4.52 -4.78
CA GLY A 190 -3.68 5.03 -5.79
C GLY A 190 -2.96 5.52 -7.05
N PHE A 191 -3.71 5.73 -8.13
CA PHE A 191 -3.13 6.16 -9.41
C PHE A 191 -2.51 7.56 -9.36
N ASP A 192 -3.05 8.44 -8.52
CA ASP A 192 -2.64 9.84 -8.43
C ASP A 192 -1.24 10.01 -7.80
N ALA A 193 -0.75 8.97 -7.13
CA ALA A 193 0.51 8.99 -6.39
C ALA A 193 1.61 8.15 -7.05
N VAL A 194 1.36 7.53 -8.22
CA VAL A 194 2.35 6.69 -8.91
C VAL A 194 3.67 7.42 -9.16
N ASP A 195 3.64 8.73 -9.46
CA ASP A 195 4.84 9.54 -9.70
C ASP A 195 5.57 9.98 -8.41
N GLN A 196 4.97 9.76 -7.23
CA GLN A 196 5.52 10.14 -5.92
C GLN A 196 6.01 8.94 -5.10
N CYS A 197 5.78 7.73 -5.61
CA CYS A 197 5.99 6.49 -4.90
C CYS A 197 6.89 5.55 -5.70
N HIS A 198 7.56 4.64 -5.01
CA HIS A 198 8.37 3.61 -5.62
C HIS A 198 7.53 2.36 -5.88
N PRO A 199 7.74 1.70 -7.04
CA PRO A 199 7.03 0.47 -7.34
C PRO A 199 7.48 -0.66 -6.40
N LEU A 200 6.52 -1.46 -5.96
CA LEU A 200 6.77 -2.77 -5.31
C LEU A 200 7.41 -3.76 -6.29
N TYR A 201 7.00 -3.67 -7.54
CA TYR A 201 7.43 -4.56 -8.61
C TYR A 201 7.72 -3.76 -9.87
N THR A 202 8.87 -4.02 -10.49
CA THR A 202 9.20 -3.56 -11.84
C THR A 202 9.59 -4.75 -12.69
N SER A 203 8.82 -5.00 -13.74
CA SER A 203 9.13 -6.07 -14.67
C SER A 203 10.37 -5.77 -15.52
N ARG A 204 11.19 -6.80 -15.72
CA ARG A 204 12.41 -6.72 -16.53
C ARG A 204 12.17 -7.07 -17.99
N THR A 205 11.38 -8.11 -18.22
CA THR A 205 11.01 -8.59 -19.56
C THR A 205 9.57 -9.08 -19.56
N LEU A 206 9.01 -9.27 -20.75
CA LEU A 206 7.66 -9.82 -20.92
C LEU A 206 7.57 -11.23 -20.35
N GLU A 207 8.58 -12.06 -20.61
CA GLU A 207 8.66 -13.43 -20.15
C GLU A 207 8.72 -13.52 -18.63
N SER A 208 9.50 -12.62 -17.99
CA SER A 208 9.61 -12.54 -16.54
C SER A 208 8.26 -12.22 -15.90
N VAL A 209 7.56 -11.18 -16.35
CA VAL A 209 6.27 -10.81 -15.76
C VAL A 209 5.19 -11.87 -16.04
N SER A 210 5.15 -12.48 -17.22
CA SER A 210 4.19 -13.53 -17.54
C SER A 210 4.41 -14.80 -16.68
N ALA A 211 5.64 -15.06 -16.25
CA ALA A 211 5.98 -16.17 -15.35
C ALA A 211 5.83 -15.81 -13.86
N SER A 212 5.64 -14.54 -13.52
CA SER A 212 5.63 -14.04 -12.14
C SER A 212 4.26 -14.15 -11.47
N ASN A 213 4.29 -14.43 -10.17
CA ASN A 213 3.13 -14.33 -9.28
C ASN A 213 3.43 -13.23 -8.25
N ILE A 214 2.96 -12.02 -8.54
CA ILE A 214 3.33 -10.85 -7.75
C ILE A 214 2.27 -10.66 -6.68
N THR A 215 2.61 -10.87 -5.42
CA THR A 215 1.70 -10.65 -4.29
C THR A 215 1.94 -9.26 -3.69
N VAL A 216 0.87 -8.49 -3.52
CA VAL A 216 0.89 -7.14 -2.95
C VAL A 216 0.06 -7.11 -1.67
N PHE A 217 0.70 -6.75 -0.56
CA PHE A 217 0.07 -6.64 0.77
C PHE A 217 -0.42 -5.21 1.03
N SER A 218 -1.45 -4.79 0.28
CA SER A 218 -2.00 -3.44 0.38
C SER A 218 -3.50 -3.42 0.08
N PRO A 219 -4.31 -2.58 0.76
CA PRO A 219 -5.72 -2.38 0.44
C PRO A 219 -5.96 -1.73 -0.92
N ILE A 220 -4.94 -1.08 -1.48
CA ILE A 220 -4.97 -0.43 -2.79
C ILE A 220 -3.66 -0.66 -3.52
N SER A 221 -3.75 -0.86 -4.82
CA SER A 221 -2.57 -1.03 -5.66
C SER A 221 -2.84 -0.54 -7.06
N THR A 222 -1.83 0.04 -7.70
CA THR A 222 -1.95 0.56 -9.06
C THR A 222 -0.93 -0.12 -9.96
N ILE A 223 -1.39 -0.56 -11.12
CA ILE A 223 -0.52 -1.03 -12.20
C ILE A 223 -0.28 0.14 -13.15
N ASP A 224 0.99 0.46 -13.40
CA ASP A 224 1.40 1.31 -14.50
C ASP A 224 1.99 0.46 -15.61
N PHE A 225 1.27 0.38 -16.73
CA PHE A 225 1.67 -0.36 -17.91
C PHE A 225 2.70 0.40 -18.77
N GLY A 226 2.99 1.67 -18.46
CA GLY A 226 3.94 2.53 -19.15
C GLY A 226 3.48 3.04 -20.52
N ILE A 227 2.60 2.31 -21.20
CA ILE A 227 2.08 2.64 -22.53
C ILE A 227 0.55 2.42 -22.60
N HIS A 228 -0.10 3.10 -23.54
CA HIS A 228 -1.51 2.87 -23.86
C HIS A 228 -1.64 1.74 -24.87
N ALA A 229 -1.68 0.49 -24.41
CA ALA A 229 -1.85 -0.68 -25.28
C ALA A 229 -2.82 -1.71 -24.68
N TYR A 230 -2.88 -2.89 -25.31
CA TYR A 230 -3.57 -4.03 -24.73
C TYR A 230 -2.73 -4.63 -23.61
N HIS A 231 -3.35 -4.75 -22.43
CA HIS A 231 -2.75 -5.41 -21.28
C HIS A 231 -3.79 -6.30 -20.61
N GLN A 232 -3.33 -7.45 -20.11
CA GLN A 232 -4.13 -8.37 -19.34
C GLN A 232 -3.37 -8.78 -18.09
N PHE A 233 -4.06 -8.81 -16.96
CA PHE A 233 -3.62 -9.48 -15.73
C PHE A 233 -4.75 -10.32 -15.18
N THR A 234 -4.42 -11.47 -14.60
CA THR A 234 -5.30 -12.15 -13.65
C THR A 234 -4.97 -11.66 -12.25
N VAL A 235 -5.98 -11.19 -11.51
CA VAL A 235 -5.83 -10.72 -10.14
C VAL A 235 -6.71 -11.54 -9.24
N ALA A 236 -6.12 -12.15 -8.21
CA ALA A 236 -6.83 -13.02 -7.28
C ALA A 236 -6.62 -12.56 -5.83
N ALA A 237 -7.66 -12.73 -5.03
CA ALA A 237 -7.56 -12.59 -3.58
C ALA A 237 -6.52 -13.57 -3.02
N ASN A 238 -5.65 -13.09 -2.13
CA ASN A 238 -4.64 -13.91 -1.47
C ASN A 238 -4.67 -13.66 0.04
N SER A 239 -5.75 -14.10 0.70
CA SER A 239 -5.94 -13.93 2.14
C SER A 239 -4.88 -14.64 3.00
N GLU A 240 -4.22 -15.65 2.45
CA GLU A 240 -3.13 -16.36 3.14
C GLU A 240 -1.79 -15.62 3.02
N GLY A 241 -1.68 -14.65 2.11
CA GLY A 241 -0.42 -13.95 1.84
C GLY A 241 0.65 -14.87 1.24
N THR A 242 0.26 -15.97 0.60
CA THR A 242 1.21 -16.96 0.08
C THR A 242 1.93 -16.39 -1.14
N ILE A 243 3.26 -16.28 -1.06
CA ILE A 243 4.11 -15.88 -2.18
C ILE A 243 4.49 -17.13 -2.97
N VAL A 244 3.99 -17.21 -4.21
CA VAL A 244 4.31 -18.32 -5.12
C VAL A 244 5.59 -18.01 -5.88
N LYS A 245 6.59 -18.88 -5.73
CA LYS A 245 7.91 -18.71 -6.33
C LYS A 245 8.08 -19.73 -7.45
N SER A 246 8.54 -19.27 -8.62
CA SER A 246 8.83 -20.14 -9.75
C SER A 246 10.16 -19.77 -10.40
N VAL A 247 10.76 -20.73 -11.10
CA VAL A 247 11.95 -20.47 -11.94
C VAL A 247 11.56 -19.44 -13.02
N ASN A 248 12.44 -18.48 -13.30
CA ASN A 248 12.23 -17.39 -14.27
C ASN A 248 11.13 -16.38 -13.88
N SER A 249 10.73 -16.35 -12.60
CA SER A 249 9.85 -15.32 -12.06
C SER A 249 10.61 -14.28 -11.24
N SER A 250 9.95 -13.14 -11.06
CA SER A 250 10.20 -12.22 -9.98
C SER A 250 9.15 -12.45 -8.89
N PHE A 251 9.52 -12.24 -7.65
CA PHE A 251 8.56 -12.18 -6.55
C PHE A 251 8.97 -11.09 -5.56
N VAL A 252 7.96 -10.60 -4.85
CA VAL A 252 8.06 -9.43 -3.98
C VAL A 252 7.70 -9.82 -2.56
N TYR A 253 8.51 -9.39 -1.60
CA TYR A 253 8.12 -9.33 -0.20
C TYR A 253 7.93 -7.86 0.18
N SER A 254 6.86 -7.54 0.88
CA SER A 254 6.68 -6.24 1.49
C SER A 254 6.26 -6.38 2.94
N SER A 255 6.62 -5.42 3.78
CA SER A 255 6.02 -5.31 5.10
C SER A 255 4.52 -5.08 5.01
N ALA A 256 3.79 -5.55 5.99
CA ALA A 256 2.41 -5.13 6.24
C ALA A 256 2.31 -3.60 6.26
N GLY A 257 1.37 -3.04 5.50
CA GLY A 257 1.11 -1.60 5.51
C GLY A 257 2.05 -0.74 4.65
N TYR A 258 2.94 -1.35 3.86
CA TYR A 258 3.82 -0.62 2.94
C TYR A 258 3.04 0.27 1.98
N VAL A 259 3.44 1.54 1.87
CA VAL A 259 2.86 2.53 0.93
C VAL A 259 3.83 2.86 -0.21
N GLY A 260 5.14 2.90 0.11
CA GLY A 260 6.21 3.14 -0.88
C GLY A 260 6.42 4.58 -1.28
N CYS A 261 5.97 5.57 -0.50
CA CYS A 261 6.09 6.98 -0.87
C CYS A 261 6.95 7.73 0.14
N GLU A 262 7.99 8.41 -0.34
CA GLU A 262 8.97 9.06 0.54
C GLU A 262 8.37 10.21 1.35
N ASN A 263 7.33 10.87 0.86
CA ASN A 263 6.72 12.00 1.56
C ASN A 263 5.73 11.56 2.66
N ILE A 264 5.48 10.26 2.79
CA ILE A 264 4.42 9.68 3.63
C ILE A 264 5.03 8.68 4.63
N LYS A 265 6.18 9.03 5.23
CA LYS A 265 7.00 8.11 6.03
C LYS A 265 6.35 7.60 7.32
N ASP A 266 5.35 8.31 7.82
CA ASP A 266 4.68 7.99 9.09
C ASP A 266 3.27 7.42 8.93
N GLN A 267 2.90 7.05 7.70
CA GLN A 267 1.60 6.44 7.41
C GLN A 267 1.82 5.04 6.86
N SER A 268 0.91 4.14 7.20
CA SER A 268 0.96 2.75 6.76
C SER A 268 -0.46 2.23 6.71
N TYR A 269 -0.77 1.41 5.71
CA TYR A 269 -2.07 0.77 5.69
C TYR A 269 -2.19 -0.16 6.89
N THR A 270 -3.40 -0.23 7.45
CA THR A 270 -3.71 -1.29 8.39
C THR A 270 -3.74 -2.62 7.66
N SER A 271 -3.07 -3.62 8.24
CA SER A 271 -3.11 -4.99 7.77
C SER A 271 -3.38 -5.93 8.94
N SER A 272 -4.10 -7.02 8.69
CA SER A 272 -4.26 -8.09 9.67
C SER A 272 -3.07 -9.06 9.68
N SER A 273 -2.19 -8.96 8.67
CA SER A 273 -0.97 -9.76 8.58
C SER A 273 0.01 -9.43 9.72
N ASN A 274 0.74 -10.44 10.16
CA ASN A 274 1.76 -10.23 11.20
C ASN A 274 2.92 -9.42 10.61
N ASN A 275 3.53 -8.54 11.43
CA ASN A 275 4.77 -7.83 11.10
C ASN A 275 6.00 -8.76 11.08
N ILE A 276 5.89 -9.93 10.45
CA ILE A 276 6.94 -10.94 10.37
C ILE A 276 7.00 -11.40 8.92
N VAL A 277 8.19 -11.29 8.33
CA VAL A 277 8.50 -11.93 7.05
C VAL A 277 9.61 -12.93 7.33
N GLN A 278 9.35 -14.21 7.09
CA GLN A 278 10.35 -15.25 7.23
C GLN A 278 10.15 -16.27 6.13
N ASP A 279 11.18 -16.46 5.30
CA ASP A 279 11.12 -17.40 4.20
C ASP A 279 12.50 -17.90 3.80
N GLN A 280 12.56 -19.11 3.23
CA GLN A 280 13.78 -19.72 2.72
C GLN A 280 13.47 -20.49 1.43
N PHE A 281 14.29 -20.29 0.41
CA PHE A 281 14.11 -20.92 -0.89
C PHE A 281 15.42 -20.96 -1.69
N SER A 282 15.45 -21.78 -2.74
CA SER A 282 16.63 -21.94 -3.59
C SER A 282 16.24 -22.04 -5.06
N PHE A 283 16.99 -21.37 -5.93
CA PHE A 283 16.81 -21.46 -7.38
C PHE A 283 18.14 -21.55 -8.11
N GLU A 284 18.18 -22.30 -9.22
CA GLU A 284 19.29 -22.25 -10.16
C GLU A 284 19.11 -21.09 -11.14
N ALA A 285 20.10 -20.20 -11.20
CA ALA A 285 20.12 -19.06 -12.11
C ALA A 285 21.57 -18.66 -12.44
N ILE A 286 21.74 -17.77 -13.42
CA ILE A 286 23.04 -17.12 -13.68
C ILE A 286 23.27 -15.95 -12.73
N SER A 287 22.22 -15.20 -12.44
CA SER A 287 22.29 -14.09 -11.50
C SER A 287 21.01 -13.95 -10.70
N LEU A 288 21.18 -13.43 -9.49
CA LEU A 288 20.13 -12.98 -8.61
C LEU A 288 20.31 -11.48 -8.39
N GLU A 289 19.28 -10.71 -8.69
CA GLU A 289 19.22 -9.29 -8.39
C GLU A 289 18.18 -9.05 -7.30
N VAL A 290 18.58 -8.26 -6.29
CA VAL A 290 17.76 -7.91 -5.13
C VAL A 290 17.56 -6.40 -5.16
N ASN A 291 16.33 -6.00 -5.47
CA ASN A 291 15.88 -4.62 -5.52
C ASN A 291 15.04 -4.34 -4.27
N ALA A 292 15.56 -3.55 -3.33
CA ALA A 292 14.86 -3.24 -2.10
C ALA A 292 14.56 -1.75 -1.99
N ASP A 293 13.38 -1.40 -1.50
CA ASP A 293 13.03 -0.07 -1.05
C ASP A 293 12.74 -0.09 0.45
N LEU A 294 13.40 0.80 1.19
CA LEU A 294 13.54 0.68 2.64
C LEU A 294 13.10 1.97 3.34
N PHE A 295 12.22 1.84 4.31
CA PHE A 295 11.86 2.85 5.30
C PHE A 295 12.03 2.26 6.72
N LEU A 296 13.23 1.75 6.98
CA LEU A 296 13.58 1.03 8.21
C LEU A 296 14.49 1.91 9.07
N GLN A 297 13.88 2.73 9.93
CA GLN A 297 14.57 3.83 10.62
C GLN A 297 15.67 3.36 11.59
N THR A 298 15.48 2.18 12.19
CA THR A 298 16.37 1.66 13.22
C THR A 298 16.99 0.31 12.80
N PRO A 299 18.22 0.01 13.24
CA PRO A 299 18.80 -1.33 13.05
C PRO A 299 17.98 -2.46 13.68
N ALA A 300 17.10 -2.16 14.64
CA ALA A 300 16.24 -3.14 15.27
C ALA A 300 15.13 -3.66 14.34
N ASP A 301 14.78 -2.87 13.31
CA ASP A 301 13.82 -3.18 12.25
C ASP A 301 14.51 -3.66 10.96
N ALA A 302 15.82 -3.92 10.98
CA ALA A 302 16.56 -4.25 9.77
C ALA A 302 16.06 -5.55 9.12
N LEU A 303 15.96 -5.51 7.79
CA LEU A 303 15.68 -6.67 6.95
C LEU A 303 16.98 -7.48 6.78
N ASN A 304 16.95 -8.75 7.17
CA ASN A 304 18.07 -9.66 7.00
C ASN A 304 17.83 -10.52 5.76
N ILE A 305 18.78 -10.49 4.83
CA ILE A 305 18.79 -11.36 3.66
C ILE A 305 20.13 -12.12 3.67
N THR A 306 20.09 -13.43 3.53
CA THR A 306 21.28 -14.26 3.34
C THR A 306 21.21 -14.90 1.96
N VAL A 307 22.27 -14.79 1.16
CA VAL A 307 22.39 -15.44 -0.14
C VAL A 307 23.65 -16.30 -0.15
N ASN A 308 23.52 -17.62 -0.30
CA ASN A 308 24.64 -18.56 -0.28
C ASN A 308 25.55 -18.43 0.96
N GLY A 309 24.97 -18.07 2.10
CA GLY A 309 25.69 -17.81 3.37
C GLY A 309 26.19 -16.37 3.54
N ASP A 310 26.21 -15.56 2.48
CA ASP A 310 26.58 -14.15 2.56
C ASP A 310 25.41 -13.33 3.12
N LYS A 311 25.63 -12.75 4.31
CA LYS A 311 24.60 -11.99 5.03
C LYS A 311 24.61 -10.51 4.62
N VAL A 312 23.45 -10.01 4.24
CA VAL A 312 23.15 -8.59 4.02
C VAL A 312 22.13 -8.12 5.06
N ILE A 313 22.43 -6.99 5.69
CA ILE A 313 21.54 -6.32 6.64
C ILE A 313 21.10 -5.00 6.01
N LEU A 314 19.82 -4.87 5.72
CA LEU A 314 19.23 -3.73 5.04
C LEU A 314 18.42 -2.88 6.03
N PHE A 315 18.77 -1.59 6.13
CA PHE A 315 18.02 -0.59 6.89
C PHE A 315 18.30 0.82 6.34
N GLY A 316 17.54 1.82 6.80
CA GLY A 316 17.62 3.22 6.36
C GLY A 316 16.41 3.66 5.53
N PHE A 317 16.57 4.82 4.88
CA PHE A 317 15.59 5.44 3.96
C PHE A 317 16.19 5.52 2.56
N THR A 318 16.29 4.38 1.87
CA THR A 318 17.03 4.29 0.61
C THR A 318 16.60 3.07 -0.16
N SER A 319 16.55 3.20 -1.48
CA SER A 319 16.52 2.04 -2.35
C SER A 319 17.92 1.40 -2.43
N LYS A 320 17.99 0.08 -2.54
CA LYS A 320 19.21 -0.72 -2.65
C LYS A 320 19.05 -1.71 -3.79
N ASN A 321 20.07 -1.78 -4.65
CA ASN A 321 20.20 -2.81 -5.68
C ASN A 321 21.45 -3.64 -5.36
N ILE A 322 21.30 -4.96 -5.28
CA ILE A 322 22.39 -5.90 -5.02
C ILE A 322 22.31 -7.00 -6.07
N VAL A 323 23.41 -7.25 -6.78
CA VAL A 323 23.48 -8.28 -7.81
C VAL A 323 24.50 -9.34 -7.42
N TYR A 324 24.06 -10.60 -7.45
CA TYR A 324 24.90 -11.78 -7.29
C TYR A 324 25.03 -12.49 -8.63
N HIS A 325 26.25 -12.91 -8.97
CA HIS A 325 26.52 -13.64 -10.22
C HIS A 325 27.10 -15.02 -9.91
N GLY A 326 26.66 -16.01 -10.69
CA GLY A 326 27.31 -17.30 -10.77
C GLY A 326 28.71 -17.19 -11.35
N ALA A 327 29.61 -18.08 -10.94
CA ALA A 327 30.99 -18.07 -11.41
C ALA A 327 31.03 -18.21 -12.95
N SER A 328 31.68 -17.28 -13.64
CA SER A 328 31.78 -17.25 -15.11
C SER A 328 30.42 -17.30 -15.84
N ASN A 329 29.38 -16.70 -15.27
CA ASN A 329 28.00 -16.76 -15.78
C ASN A 329 27.45 -18.20 -15.88
N ALA A 330 27.97 -19.13 -15.10
CA ALA A 330 27.41 -20.47 -15.02
C ALA A 330 26.12 -20.48 -14.20
N LEU A 331 25.21 -21.42 -14.51
CA LEU A 331 24.08 -21.73 -13.64
C LEU A 331 24.62 -22.11 -12.25
N THR A 332 24.16 -21.38 -11.25
CA THR A 332 24.54 -21.53 -9.84
C THR A 332 23.26 -21.56 -9.02
N THR A 333 23.23 -22.41 -8.00
CA THR A 333 22.15 -22.39 -7.01
C THR A 333 22.33 -21.18 -6.09
N PHE A 334 21.29 -20.37 -5.97
CA PHE A 334 21.19 -19.28 -5.00
C PHE A 334 20.26 -19.70 -3.88
N ASP A 335 20.82 -20.02 -2.72
CA ASP A 335 20.10 -20.29 -1.47
C ASP A 335 19.81 -18.97 -0.77
N VAL A 336 18.53 -18.59 -0.69
CA VAL A 336 18.07 -17.32 -0.12
C VAL A 336 17.30 -17.58 1.18
N ASP A 337 17.66 -16.85 2.24
CA ASP A 337 16.91 -16.75 3.49
C ASP A 337 16.59 -15.27 3.74
N ILE A 338 15.30 -14.94 3.90
CA ILE A 338 14.81 -13.59 4.19
C ILE A 338 14.12 -13.59 5.55
N ARG A 339 14.51 -12.66 6.43
CA ARG A 339 13.96 -12.52 7.77
C ARG A 339 13.78 -11.07 8.18
N TRP A 340 12.59 -10.77 8.65
CA TRP A 340 12.23 -9.47 9.21
C TRP A 340 11.18 -9.64 10.30
N THR A 341 11.27 -8.77 11.30
CA THR A 341 10.25 -8.62 12.34
C THR A 341 10.11 -7.14 12.64
N GLY A 342 8.99 -6.55 12.23
CA GLY A 342 8.70 -5.14 12.45
C GLY A 342 8.45 -4.86 13.93
N LYS A 343 9.21 -3.92 14.48
CA LYS A 343 9.11 -3.47 15.88
C LYS A 343 8.60 -2.03 15.96
N SER A 344 8.97 -1.20 15.00
CA SER A 344 8.49 0.18 14.88
C SER A 344 7.22 0.26 14.02
N ALA A 345 6.27 1.11 14.42
CA ALA A 345 4.98 1.28 13.72
C ALA A 345 5.14 1.71 12.25
N ASN A 346 6.20 2.46 11.93
CA ASN A 346 6.45 3.02 10.60
C ASN A 346 7.58 2.28 9.85
N ALA A 347 8.04 1.14 10.37
CA ALA A 347 9.04 0.34 9.69
C ALA A 347 8.39 -0.40 8.53
N ASN A 348 8.64 0.08 7.31
CA ASN A 348 8.14 -0.55 6.11
C ASN A 348 9.24 -0.79 5.06
N PHE A 349 9.05 -1.80 4.23
CA PHE A 349 9.96 -2.13 3.15
C PHE A 349 9.23 -2.87 2.03
N ALA A 350 9.87 -2.87 0.87
CA ALA A 350 9.58 -3.78 -0.23
C ALA A 350 10.90 -4.36 -0.75
N VAL A 351 10.90 -5.61 -1.16
CA VAL A 351 12.04 -6.25 -1.81
C VAL A 351 11.58 -7.18 -2.92
N GLN A 352 12.09 -6.93 -4.11
CA GLN A 352 11.93 -7.75 -5.30
C GLN A 352 13.19 -8.60 -5.50
N PHE A 353 12.99 -9.89 -5.73
CA PHE A 353 14.04 -10.81 -6.16
C PHE A 353 13.84 -11.17 -7.63
N ASP A 354 14.88 -11.00 -8.44
CA ASP A 354 14.88 -11.27 -9.88
C ASP A 354 15.94 -12.31 -10.24
N PHE A 355 15.52 -13.44 -10.80
CA PHE A 355 16.41 -14.50 -11.25
C PHE A 355 16.58 -14.45 -12.77
N SER A 356 17.82 -14.42 -13.25
CA SER A 356 18.13 -14.45 -14.69
C SER A 356 18.66 -15.81 -15.12
N LEU A 357 18.11 -16.37 -16.22
CA LEU A 357 18.57 -17.63 -16.82
C LEU A 357 19.44 -17.39 -18.07
N ALA A 358 20.27 -18.38 -18.41
CA ALA A 358 21.24 -18.36 -19.53
C ALA A 358 20.72 -17.95 -20.90
N ASN A 359 19.42 -18.06 -21.12
CA ASN A 359 18.80 -17.81 -22.42
C ASN A 359 17.76 -16.68 -22.38
N ALA A 360 17.64 -15.96 -21.26
CA ALA A 360 16.84 -14.74 -21.22
C ALA A 360 17.66 -13.64 -21.91
N THR A 361 17.34 -13.35 -23.17
CA THR A 361 17.87 -12.18 -23.89
C THR A 361 17.48 -10.92 -23.10
N THR A 362 18.38 -10.44 -22.25
CA THR A 362 18.18 -9.19 -21.52
C THR A 362 18.33 -8.03 -22.50
N SER A 363 17.22 -7.37 -22.84
CA SER A 363 17.32 -5.97 -23.29
C SER A 363 17.78 -5.15 -22.08
N PRO A 364 18.86 -4.35 -22.20
CA PRO A 364 19.28 -3.49 -21.11
C PRO A 364 18.18 -2.46 -20.82
N VAL A 365 17.53 -2.58 -19.66
CA VAL A 365 16.69 -1.52 -19.11
C VAL A 365 17.65 -0.47 -18.58
N SER A 366 17.63 0.72 -19.16
CA SER A 366 18.38 1.86 -18.64
C SER A 366 17.83 2.22 -17.26
N SER A 367 18.68 2.21 -16.25
CA SER A 367 18.40 2.78 -14.93
C SER A 367 17.97 4.24 -15.08
N PHE A 368 16.79 4.59 -14.59
CA PHE A 368 16.31 5.97 -14.44
C PHE A 368 16.46 6.41 -13.00
#